data_AF-A0A2G8T5U2-F1
#
_entry.id   AF-A0A2G8T5U2-F1
#
_cell.length_a   1.000
_cell.length_b   1.000
_cell.length_c   1.000
_cell.angle_alpha   90.00
_cell.angle_beta   90.00
_cell.angle_gamma   90.00
#
_symmetry.space_group_name_H-M   'P 1'
#
loop_
_entity.id
_entity.type
_entity.pdbx_description
1 polymer ?
#
loop_
_entity_poly.entity_id
_entity_poly.type
_entity_poly.pdbx_seq_one_letter_code
_entity_poly.pdbx_strand_id
1 'polypeptide(L)'
;MSGVSVVGWGLTPMRQRLHTAQPLPVDKIFANVALMRDMLPFHPDERGNTGDGAQWVLAKVSREPGLMITGGSTSVKDAWQPMREAGAVARAMLVAAAAAKWRVAAAECGTDAGFVTHGCGRRASYASLAARAAHVAIGPGDVKLKQPKEFKLIGTAQAQRDSRSKVDGSAAFGIDARPPGLLYAAVRMSPVTGGRP
;
A
#
# COMPACT_ATOMS: atom_id res chain seq x y z
N MET A 1 33.66 -21.40 -25.81
CA MET A 1 33.48 -22.76 -26.37
C MET A 1 32.13 -23.26 -25.87
N SER A 2 31.03 -22.90 -26.52
CA SER A 2 30.44 -23.54 -27.72
C SER A 2 29.87 -24.93 -27.41
N GLY A 3 28.55 -25.07 -27.55
CA GLY A 3 27.81 -26.32 -27.31
C GLY A 3 26.30 -26.06 -27.20
N VAL A 4 25.68 -25.50 -28.25
CA VAL A 4 24.77 -26.19 -29.20
C VAL A 4 23.36 -26.41 -28.64
N SER A 5 22.44 -25.57 -29.11
CA SER A 5 20.99 -25.81 -29.08
C SER A 5 20.63 -26.90 -30.08
N VAL A 6 19.87 -27.90 -29.63
CA VAL A 6 19.12 -28.82 -30.49
C VAL A 6 17.64 -28.55 -30.25
N VAL A 7 16.98 -27.99 -31.26
CA VAL A 7 15.52 -27.84 -31.33
C VAL A 7 14.98 -29.16 -31.88
N GLY A 8 14.46 -30.02 -31.01
CA GLY A 8 13.80 -31.26 -31.36
C GLY A 8 12.29 -31.16 -31.14
N TRP A 9 11.52 -31.23 -32.22
CA TRP A 9 10.08 -31.38 -32.20
C TRP A 9 9.72 -32.74 -31.57
N GLY A 10 9.05 -32.70 -30.42
CA GLY A 10 8.55 -33.88 -29.72
C GLY A 10 7.41 -33.49 -28.79
N LEU A 11 6.19 -33.95 -29.13
CA LEU A 11 4.98 -33.81 -28.33
C LEU A 11 5.21 -34.36 -26.92
N THR A 12 5.43 -33.44 -25.97
CA THR A 12 5.39 -33.73 -24.54
C THR A 12 4.44 -32.70 -23.93
N PRO A 13 3.42 -33.09 -23.13
CA PRO A 13 2.56 -32.10 -22.51
C PRO A 13 3.41 -31.27 -21.55
N MET A 14 3.57 -29.97 -21.86
CA MET A 14 4.13 -29.00 -20.94
C MET A 14 3.26 -29.03 -19.67
N ARG A 15 3.71 -29.73 -18.64
CA ARG A 15 3.31 -29.42 -17.26
C ARG A 15 3.89 -28.05 -16.97
N GLN A 16 3.14 -27.01 -17.32
CA GLN A 16 3.41 -25.66 -16.88
C GLN A 16 3.25 -25.67 -15.36
N ARG A 17 4.35 -25.86 -14.62
CA ARG A 17 4.35 -25.55 -13.19
C ARG A 17 4.15 -24.04 -13.11
N LEU A 18 2.95 -23.63 -12.70
CA LEU A 18 2.73 -22.31 -12.16
C LEU A 18 3.72 -22.15 -11.00
N HIS A 19 4.81 -21.44 -11.23
CA HIS A 19 5.62 -20.92 -10.15
C HIS A 19 4.71 -19.93 -9.43
N THR A 20 4.25 -20.30 -8.24
CA THR A 20 3.55 -19.36 -7.35
C THR A 20 4.46 -18.16 -7.19
N ALA A 21 3.96 -16.97 -7.56
CA ALA A 21 4.65 -15.71 -7.34
C ALA A 21 5.22 -15.74 -5.91
N GLN A 22 6.51 -15.46 -5.79
CA GLN A 22 7.19 -15.43 -4.50
C GLN A 22 6.32 -14.63 -3.53
N PRO A 23 5.86 -15.21 -2.40
CA PRO A 23 5.01 -14.49 -1.48
C PRO A 23 5.73 -13.21 -1.10
N LEU A 24 5.06 -12.07 -1.30
CA LEU A 24 5.57 -10.78 -0.86
C LEU A 24 5.94 -10.92 0.62
N PRO A 25 7.11 -10.43 1.06
CA PRO A 25 7.48 -10.52 2.46
C PRO A 25 6.35 -9.93 3.30
N VAL A 26 5.86 -10.72 4.26
CA VAL A 26 4.81 -10.32 5.18
C VAL A 26 5.42 -9.30 6.13
N ASP A 27 5.40 -8.03 5.73
CA ASP A 27 5.96 -6.96 6.52
C ASP A 27 4.96 -6.57 7.63
N LYS A 28 5.49 -6.44 8.86
CA LYS A 28 4.72 -6.18 10.08
C LYS A 28 3.94 -4.86 10.01
N ILE A 29 4.33 -3.96 9.11
CA ILE A 29 3.61 -2.71 8.85
C ILE A 29 2.20 -2.92 8.27
N PHE A 30 1.92 -4.08 7.66
CA PHE A 30 0.63 -4.40 7.04
C PHE A 30 -0.27 -5.28 7.91
N ALA A 31 0.13 -5.59 9.15
CA ALA A 31 -0.70 -6.34 10.08
C ALA A 31 -1.90 -5.49 10.53
N ASN A 32 -3.11 -5.97 10.23
CA ASN A 32 -4.36 -5.27 10.56
C ASN A 32 -4.72 -5.46 12.03
N VAL A 33 -4.31 -4.50 12.85
CA VAL A 33 -4.58 -4.53 14.30
C VAL A 33 -5.97 -4.02 14.65
N ALA A 34 -6.60 -3.27 13.75
CA ALA A 34 -7.95 -2.74 13.98
C ALA A 34 -9.02 -3.84 14.04
N LEU A 35 -8.88 -4.91 13.26
CA LEU A 35 -9.78 -6.08 13.36
C LEU A 35 -9.71 -6.75 14.74
N MET A 36 -8.51 -6.86 15.32
CA MET A 36 -8.32 -7.46 16.64
C MET A 36 -8.84 -6.55 17.76
N ARG A 37 -8.72 -5.22 17.59
CA ARG A 37 -9.29 -4.24 18.54
C ARG A 37 -10.81 -4.32 18.59
N ASP A 38 -11.48 -4.49 17.45
CA ASP A 38 -12.95 -4.62 17.41
C ASP A 38 -13.48 -5.92 18.04
N MET A 39 -12.62 -6.92 18.20
CA MET A 39 -12.96 -8.22 18.82
C MET A 39 -12.86 -8.19 20.34
N LEU A 40 -12.39 -7.08 20.93
CA LEU A 40 -12.28 -6.95 22.37
C LEU A 40 -13.66 -6.67 23.00
N PRO A 41 -13.91 -7.15 24.23
CA PRO A 41 -15.13 -6.87 24.97
C PRO A 41 -15.17 -5.43 25.56
N PHE A 42 -14.32 -4.52 25.08
CA PHE A 42 -14.22 -3.13 25.53
C PHE A 42 -14.57 -2.18 24.38
N HIS A 43 -15.36 -1.13 24.66
CA HIS A 43 -15.75 -0.16 23.64
C HIS A 43 -14.56 0.74 23.25
N PRO A 44 -14.35 1.08 21.96
CA PRO A 44 -13.22 1.91 21.51
C PRO A 44 -13.15 3.33 22.11
N ASP A 45 -14.18 3.75 22.83
CA ASP A 45 -14.29 5.08 23.46
C ASP A 45 -14.00 5.07 24.97
N GLU A 46 -13.68 3.91 25.58
CA GLU A 46 -13.27 3.82 26.98
C GLU A 46 -11.86 4.39 27.17
N ARG A 47 -11.76 5.67 27.57
CA ARG A 47 -10.49 6.38 27.82
C ARG A 47 -10.04 6.25 29.28
N GLY A 48 -8.77 5.90 29.49
CA GLY A 48 -8.12 5.84 30.81
C GLY A 48 -6.81 5.04 30.76
N ASN A 49 -5.91 5.23 31.76
CA ASN A 49 -4.57 4.61 31.80
C ASN A 49 -4.56 3.09 31.58
N THR A 50 -5.61 2.37 32.01
CA THR A 50 -5.73 0.92 31.85
C THR A 50 -6.16 0.51 30.43
N GLY A 51 -7.06 1.28 29.81
CA GLY A 51 -7.56 1.04 28.45
C GLY A 51 -6.49 1.33 27.40
N ASP A 52 -5.76 2.44 27.56
CA ASP A 52 -4.66 2.82 26.66
C ASP A 52 -3.49 1.82 26.74
N GLY A 53 -3.20 1.33 27.95
CA GLY A 53 -2.19 0.28 28.19
C GLY A 53 -2.57 -1.06 27.56
N ALA A 54 -3.81 -1.51 27.72
CA ALA A 54 -4.31 -2.76 27.12
C ALA A 54 -4.34 -2.68 25.59
N GLN A 55 -4.77 -1.55 25.02
CA GLN A 55 -4.74 -1.33 23.56
C GLN A 55 -3.32 -1.23 23.00
N TRP A 56 -2.36 -0.70 23.77
CA TRP A 56 -0.94 -0.68 23.40
C TRP A 56 -0.35 -2.09 23.40
N VAL A 57 -0.56 -2.86 24.47
CA VAL A 57 -0.09 -4.25 24.59
C VAL A 57 -0.68 -5.10 23.47
N LEU A 58 -1.99 -5.00 23.22
CA LEU A 58 -2.63 -5.78 22.18
C LEU A 58 -2.14 -5.36 20.79
N ALA A 59 -2.00 -4.06 20.50
CA ALA A 59 -1.43 -3.62 19.22
C ALA A 59 0.03 -4.07 19.03
N LYS A 60 0.81 -4.18 20.12
CA LYS A 60 2.16 -4.74 20.11
C LYS A 60 2.16 -6.25 19.84
N VAL A 61 1.37 -7.01 20.61
CA VAL A 61 1.25 -8.48 20.50
C VAL A 61 0.63 -8.89 19.16
N SER A 62 -0.25 -8.08 18.57
CA SER A 62 -0.87 -8.35 17.25
C SER A 62 0.06 -8.04 16.08
N ARG A 63 1.02 -7.12 16.25
CA ARG A 63 2.00 -6.75 15.21
C ARG A 63 3.20 -7.69 15.14
N GLU A 64 3.55 -8.35 16.23
CA GLU A 64 4.68 -9.29 16.25
C GLU A 64 4.50 -10.56 15.41
N PRO A 65 3.32 -11.21 15.35
CA PRO A 65 3.12 -12.40 14.51
C PRO A 65 2.86 -12.08 13.02
N GLY A 66 2.77 -10.80 12.62
CA GLY A 66 2.64 -10.43 11.19
C GLY A 66 1.35 -10.94 10.52
N LEU A 67 0.23 -10.97 11.25
CA LEU A 67 -1.02 -11.50 10.71
C LEU A 67 -1.65 -10.49 9.73
N MET A 68 -1.47 -10.70 8.42
CA MET A 68 -2.16 -9.95 7.37
C MET A 68 -3.59 -10.49 7.19
N ILE A 69 -4.56 -9.89 7.86
CA ILE A 69 -5.98 -10.20 7.70
C ILE A 69 -6.75 -8.93 7.33
N THR A 70 -7.46 -8.96 6.21
CA THR A 70 -8.44 -7.92 5.85
C THR A 70 -9.84 -8.45 6.14
N GLY A 71 -10.56 -7.78 7.04
CA GLY A 71 -11.93 -8.14 7.43
C GLY A 71 -12.63 -7.01 8.16
N GLY A 72 -13.96 -7.05 8.24
CA GLY A 72 -14.75 -6.08 9.01
C GLY A 72 -14.65 -4.62 8.55
N SER A 73 -14.30 -4.37 7.28
CA SER A 73 -14.09 -3.00 6.74
C SER A 73 -13.08 -2.16 7.54
N THR A 74 -12.12 -2.82 8.19
CA THR A 74 -11.21 -2.19 9.15
C THR A 74 -9.93 -1.61 8.52
N SER A 75 -9.62 -1.95 7.27
CA SER A 75 -8.33 -1.59 6.64
C SER A 75 -8.08 -0.07 6.60
N VAL A 76 -9.10 0.75 6.38
CA VAL A 76 -8.93 2.22 6.31
C VAL A 76 -8.57 2.81 7.68
N LYS A 77 -9.23 2.36 8.76
CA LYS A 77 -8.93 2.84 10.12
C LYS A 77 -7.58 2.32 10.62
N ASP A 78 -7.21 1.11 10.24
CA ASP A 78 -5.91 0.52 10.59
C ASP A 78 -4.74 1.28 9.96
N ALA A 79 -4.88 1.62 8.67
CA ALA A 79 -3.87 2.33 7.91
C ALA A 79 -3.79 3.83 8.27
N TRP A 80 -4.66 4.36 9.13
CA TRP A 80 -4.77 5.79 9.41
C TRP A 80 -3.45 6.44 9.82
N GLN A 81 -2.81 5.92 10.87
CA GLN A 81 -1.56 6.49 11.38
C GLN A 81 -0.37 6.22 10.44
N PRO A 82 -0.12 4.98 9.99
CA PRO A 82 0.99 4.70 9.07
C PRO A 82 0.93 5.51 7.78
N MET A 83 -0.25 5.70 7.19
CA MET A 83 -0.38 6.48 5.95
C MET A 83 -0.14 7.98 6.16
N ARG A 84 -0.51 8.52 7.33
CA ARG A 84 -0.21 9.92 7.67
C ARG A 84 1.28 10.15 7.87
N GLU A 85 1.97 9.22 8.51
CA GLU A 85 3.42 9.23 8.68
C GLU A 85 4.13 9.12 7.33
N ALA A 86 3.77 8.13 6.52
CA ALA A 86 4.33 7.94 5.18
C ALA A 86 4.14 9.19 4.31
N GLY A 87 2.94 9.80 4.32
CA GLY A 87 2.66 11.04 3.61
C GLY A 87 3.45 12.25 4.13
N ALA A 88 3.73 12.33 5.43
CA ALA A 88 4.55 13.39 6.01
C ALA A 88 6.04 13.24 5.67
N VAL A 89 6.56 12.00 5.71
CA VAL A 89 7.92 11.66 5.29
C VAL A 89 8.11 11.98 3.81
N ALA A 90 7.22 11.49 2.94
CA ALA A 90 7.28 11.76 1.51
C ALA A 90 7.24 13.26 1.22
N ARG A 91 6.37 14.03 1.90
CA ARG A 91 6.32 15.49 1.79
C ARG A 91 7.67 16.13 2.17
N ALA A 92 8.26 15.72 3.28
CA ALA A 92 9.53 16.27 3.74
C ALA A 92 10.68 15.95 2.77
N MET A 93 10.73 14.72 2.24
CA MET A 93 11.72 14.31 1.22
C MET A 93 11.59 15.14 -0.06
N LEU A 94 10.36 15.36 -0.53
CA LEU A 94 10.09 16.19 -1.71
C LEU A 94 10.51 17.66 -1.49
N VAL A 95 10.17 18.21 -0.32
CA VAL A 95 10.56 19.57 0.05
C VAL A 95 12.08 19.71 0.14
N ALA A 96 12.77 18.76 0.77
CA ALA A 96 14.23 18.76 0.87
C ALA A 96 14.90 18.68 -0.52
N ALA A 97 14.38 17.82 -1.41
CA ALA A 97 14.88 17.70 -2.78
C ALA A 97 14.70 19.00 -3.58
N ALA A 98 13.56 19.69 -3.43
CA ALA A 98 13.31 20.97 -4.07
C ALA A 98 14.20 22.09 -3.49
N ALA A 99 14.31 22.16 -2.16
CA ALA A 99 15.15 23.12 -1.45
C ALA A 99 16.61 23.02 -1.89
N ALA A 100 17.15 21.79 -1.98
CA ALA A 100 18.49 21.53 -2.48
C ALA A 100 18.65 21.96 -3.96
N LYS A 101 17.68 21.65 -4.82
CA LYS A 101 17.67 22.08 -6.23
C LYS A 101 17.69 23.60 -6.37
N TRP A 102 17.00 24.29 -5.46
CA TRP A 102 16.82 25.74 -5.48
C TRP A 102 17.84 26.52 -4.66
N ARG A 103 18.68 25.81 -3.89
CA ARG A 103 19.65 26.37 -2.93
C ARG A 103 18.98 27.33 -1.95
N VAL A 104 17.87 26.90 -1.35
CA VAL A 104 17.11 27.64 -0.33
C VAL A 104 16.85 26.79 0.90
N ALA A 105 16.42 27.40 2.00
CA ALA A 105 16.01 26.65 3.17
C ALA A 105 14.70 25.88 2.91
N ALA A 106 14.61 24.64 3.42
CA ALA A 106 13.39 23.84 3.33
C ALA A 106 12.16 24.52 3.97
N ALA A 107 12.38 25.34 5.00
CA ALA A 107 11.33 26.12 5.66
C ALA A 107 10.69 27.20 4.76
N GLU A 108 11.38 27.62 3.70
CA GLU A 108 10.84 28.57 2.71
C GLU A 108 10.01 27.89 1.62
N CYS A 109 9.97 26.56 1.61
CA CYS A 109 9.25 25.77 0.63
C CYS A 109 7.88 25.34 1.16
N GLY A 110 6.85 25.51 0.35
CA GLY A 110 5.50 25.01 0.60
C GLY A 110 5.18 23.80 -0.27
N THR A 111 4.00 23.22 -0.06
CA THR A 111 3.47 22.18 -0.95
C THR A 111 2.02 22.47 -1.30
N ASP A 112 1.69 22.38 -2.59
CA ASP A 112 0.33 22.57 -3.05
C ASP A 112 0.03 21.77 -4.32
N ALA A 113 -1.13 21.10 -4.32
CA ALA A 113 -1.73 20.42 -5.46
C ALA A 113 -0.77 19.54 -6.30
N GLY A 114 0.12 18.77 -5.66
CA GLY A 114 1.08 17.90 -6.36
C GLY A 114 2.43 18.54 -6.67
N PHE A 115 2.73 19.70 -6.10
CA PHE A 115 3.96 20.43 -6.33
C PHE A 115 4.58 20.93 -5.03
N VAL A 116 5.90 21.08 -5.04
CA VAL A 116 6.61 21.92 -4.08
C VAL A 116 6.67 23.34 -4.65
N THR A 117 6.44 24.34 -3.80
CA THR A 117 6.40 25.76 -4.16
C THR A 117 7.40 26.54 -3.31
N HIS A 118 7.88 27.69 -3.79
CA HIS A 118 8.72 28.62 -3.03
C HIS A 118 8.24 30.06 -3.24
N GLY A 119 8.44 30.93 -2.24
CA GLY A 119 7.90 32.29 -2.21
C GLY A 119 8.27 33.19 -3.38
N CYS A 120 9.39 32.93 -4.06
CA CYS A 120 9.78 33.67 -5.27
C CYS A 120 9.06 33.21 -6.56
N GLY A 121 8.01 32.39 -6.47
CA GLY A 121 7.25 31.89 -7.61
C GLY A 121 7.78 30.60 -8.24
N ARG A 122 8.86 30.01 -7.70
CA ARG A 122 9.36 28.71 -8.18
C ARG A 122 8.41 27.59 -7.79
N ARG A 123 8.21 26.64 -8.72
CA ARG A 123 7.35 25.47 -8.53
C ARG A 123 7.96 24.25 -9.22
N ALA A 124 7.89 23.08 -8.58
CA ALA A 124 8.36 21.81 -9.13
C ALA A 124 7.35 20.70 -8.83
N SER A 125 7.00 19.89 -9.83
CA SER A 125 6.04 18.79 -9.64
C SER A 125 6.68 17.68 -8.80
N TYR A 126 5.88 16.96 -8.02
CA TYR A 126 6.37 15.81 -7.26
C TYR A 126 7.05 14.77 -8.16
N ALA A 127 6.48 14.52 -9.34
CA ALA A 127 7.07 13.63 -10.33
C ALA A 127 8.50 14.05 -10.72
N SER A 128 8.74 15.35 -10.94
CA SER A 128 10.07 15.87 -11.29
C SER A 128 11.09 15.77 -10.16
N LEU A 129 10.62 15.65 -8.91
CA LEU A 129 11.45 15.56 -7.71
C LEU A 129 11.61 14.12 -7.21
N ALA A 130 10.74 13.19 -7.61
CA ALA A 130 10.63 11.85 -7.03
C ALA A 130 11.97 11.11 -7.02
N ALA A 131 12.70 11.09 -8.14
CA ALA A 131 13.99 10.42 -8.23
C ALA A 131 15.02 10.99 -7.25
N ARG A 132 15.05 12.32 -7.06
CA ARG A 132 15.96 12.97 -6.10
C ARG A 132 15.50 12.76 -4.66
N ALA A 133 14.19 12.86 -4.42
CA ALA A 133 13.59 12.66 -3.11
C ALA A 133 13.84 11.25 -2.58
N ALA A 134 13.88 10.23 -3.45
CA ALA A 134 14.18 8.84 -3.07
C ALA A 134 15.55 8.65 -2.39
N HIS A 135 16.49 9.58 -2.61
CA HIS A 135 17.82 9.56 -1.98
C HIS A 135 17.89 10.38 -0.67
N VAL A 136 16.80 11.00 -0.25
CA VAL A 136 16.75 11.79 0.99
C VAL A 136 16.36 10.88 2.15
N ALA A 137 17.23 10.73 3.15
CA ALA A 137 16.97 9.93 4.34
C ALA A 137 16.21 10.76 5.39
N ILE A 138 14.89 10.54 5.51
CA ILE A 138 14.02 11.12 6.55
C ILE A 138 13.14 10.01 7.10
N GLY A 139 13.12 9.82 8.43
CA GLY A 139 12.28 8.83 9.10
C GLY A 139 10.95 9.40 9.60
N PRO A 140 10.00 8.54 10.00
CA PRO A 140 8.72 8.96 10.60
C PRO A 140 8.87 9.82 11.86
N GLY A 141 9.93 9.60 12.65
CA GLY A 141 10.22 10.37 13.86
C GLY A 141 10.71 11.81 13.61
N ASP A 142 11.11 12.12 12.37
CA ASP A 142 11.72 13.39 12.00
C ASP A 142 10.70 14.38 11.40
N VAL A 143 9.42 13.99 11.32
CA VAL A 143 8.39 14.76 10.61
C VAL A 143 7.19 15.10 11.48
N LYS A 144 6.72 16.34 11.33
CA LYS A 144 5.47 16.78 11.95
C LYS A 144 4.28 16.41 11.07
N LEU A 145 3.32 15.72 11.67
CA LEU A 145 2.03 15.47 11.04
C LEU A 145 1.20 16.74 10.96
N LYS A 146 0.44 16.88 9.88
CA LYS A 146 -0.57 17.94 9.74
C LYS A 146 -1.62 17.80 10.82
N GLN A 147 -2.02 18.92 11.40
CA GLN A 147 -3.18 18.99 12.28
C GLN A 147 -4.48 18.91 11.48
N PRO A 148 -5.61 18.49 12.10
CA PRO A 148 -6.89 18.37 11.41
C PRO A 148 -7.31 19.63 10.64
N LYS A 149 -7.04 20.82 11.19
CA LYS A 149 -7.32 22.11 10.53
C LYS A 149 -6.51 22.36 9.24
N GLU A 150 -5.42 21.62 9.02
CA GLU A 150 -4.56 21.73 7.84
C GLU A 150 -4.90 20.69 6.75
N PHE A 151 -5.92 19.87 7.01
CA PHE A 151 -6.37 18.87 6.06
C PHE A 151 -7.13 19.54 4.91
N LYS A 152 -6.77 19.17 3.67
CA LYS A 152 -7.46 19.62 2.45
C LYS A 152 -8.44 18.57 1.91
N LEU A 153 -8.11 17.29 2.03
CA LEU A 153 -8.88 16.17 1.45
C LEU A 153 -9.57 15.31 2.52
N ILE A 154 -8.91 15.10 3.66
CA ILE A 154 -9.48 14.32 4.77
C ILE A 154 -10.68 15.09 5.35
N GLY A 155 -11.79 14.39 5.57
CA GLY A 155 -13.03 14.98 6.07
C GLY A 155 -13.90 15.64 4.99
N THR A 156 -13.51 15.53 3.72
CA THR A 156 -14.30 16.03 2.58
C THR A 156 -14.79 14.85 1.74
N ALA A 157 -15.94 15.01 1.08
CA ALA A 157 -16.42 14.03 0.11
C ALA A 157 -15.48 14.01 -1.10
N GLN A 158 -14.91 12.84 -1.40
CA GLN A 158 -14.04 12.64 -2.55
C GLN A 158 -14.71 11.65 -3.51
N ALA A 159 -14.70 11.97 -4.80
CA ALA A 159 -15.21 11.07 -5.82
C ALA A 159 -14.29 9.84 -5.91
N GLN A 160 -14.85 8.67 -5.68
CA GLN A 160 -14.15 7.42 -5.88
C GLN A 160 -14.05 7.15 -7.40
N ARG A 161 -12.82 7.18 -7.92
CA ARG A 161 -12.54 7.23 -9.37
C ARG A 161 -13.02 5.99 -10.13
N ASP A 162 -13.07 4.84 -9.46
CA ASP A 162 -13.49 3.56 -10.02
C ASP A 162 -14.97 3.24 -9.78
N SER A 163 -15.72 4.12 -9.09
CA SER A 163 -17.14 3.88 -8.80
C SER A 163 -17.98 3.78 -10.07
N ARG A 164 -17.78 4.69 -11.04
CA ARG A 164 -18.59 4.72 -12.26
C ARG A 164 -18.54 3.38 -12.99
N SER A 165 -17.32 2.91 -13.29
CA SER A 165 -17.12 1.66 -14.02
C SER A 165 -17.61 0.43 -13.27
N LYS A 166 -17.56 0.45 -11.93
CA LYS A 166 -18.06 -0.63 -11.09
C LYS A 166 -19.58 -0.69 -11.04
N VAL A 167 -20.26 0.45 -11.16
CA VAL A 167 -21.73 0.55 -11.07
C VAL A 167 -22.40 0.34 -12.42
N ASP A 168 -21.80 0.81 -13.51
CA ASP A 168 -22.34 0.65 -14.87
C ASP A 168 -21.89 -0.64 -15.57
N GLY A 169 -21.04 -1.44 -14.92
CA GLY A 169 -20.55 -2.73 -15.44
C GLY A 169 -19.44 -2.61 -16.49
N SER A 170 -18.92 -1.40 -16.78
CA SER A 170 -17.82 -1.22 -17.73
C SER A 170 -16.44 -1.59 -17.16
N ALA A 171 -16.33 -1.84 -15.84
CA ALA A 171 -15.10 -2.31 -15.23
C ALA A 171 -14.72 -3.70 -15.75
N ALA A 172 -13.52 -3.82 -16.34
CA ALA A 172 -12.97 -5.09 -16.76
C ALA A 172 -12.24 -5.78 -15.60
N PHE A 173 -12.62 -7.02 -15.30
CA PHE A 173 -11.96 -7.90 -14.35
C PHE A 173 -11.16 -8.97 -15.09
N GLY A 174 -10.25 -9.67 -14.39
CA GLY A 174 -9.43 -10.71 -14.99
C GLY A 174 -10.23 -11.82 -15.68
N ILE A 175 -11.44 -12.09 -15.19
CA ILE A 175 -12.37 -13.07 -15.78
C ILE A 175 -12.99 -12.60 -17.10
N ASP A 176 -12.95 -11.31 -17.42
CA ASP A 176 -13.51 -10.73 -18.64
C ASP A 176 -12.50 -10.76 -19.81
N ALA A 177 -11.23 -11.08 -19.54
CA ALA A 177 -10.21 -11.18 -20.57
C ALA A 177 -10.54 -12.32 -21.57
N ARG A 178 -10.57 -11.98 -22.87
CA ARG A 178 -10.84 -12.91 -23.98
C ARG A 178 -9.82 -12.73 -25.12
N PRO A 179 -8.51 -12.97 -24.90
CA PRO A 179 -7.53 -12.92 -25.98
C PRO A 179 -7.79 -14.02 -27.03
N PRO A 180 -7.41 -13.82 -28.30
CA PRO A 180 -7.50 -14.87 -29.32
C PRO A 180 -6.75 -16.13 -28.88
N GLY A 181 -7.38 -17.30 -29.06
CA GLY A 181 -6.79 -18.59 -28.67
C GLY A 181 -6.85 -18.91 -27.17
N LEU A 182 -7.66 -18.20 -26.37
CA LEU A 182 -7.84 -18.50 -24.94
C LEU A 182 -8.31 -19.95 -24.72
N LEU A 183 -7.54 -20.71 -23.95
CA LEU A 183 -7.92 -22.04 -23.47
C LEU A 183 -8.56 -21.95 -22.08
N TYR A 184 -9.52 -22.84 -21.82
CA TYR A 184 -10.19 -22.95 -20.53
C TYR A 184 -9.57 -24.11 -19.73
N ALA A 185 -9.21 -23.86 -18.48
CA ALA A 185 -8.71 -24.86 -17.54
C ALA A 185 -9.64 -24.97 -16.34
N ALA A 186 -9.78 -26.19 -15.80
CA ALA A 186 -10.49 -26.46 -14.56
C ALA A 186 -9.58 -27.22 -13.59
N VAL A 187 -9.71 -26.94 -12.29
CA VAL A 187 -8.97 -27.67 -11.27
C VAL A 187 -9.70 -28.99 -10.99
N ARG A 188 -9.01 -30.13 -11.20
CA ARG A 188 -9.46 -31.43 -10.70
C ARG A 188 -9.00 -31.58 -9.25
N MET A 189 -9.92 -31.43 -8.31
CA MET A 189 -9.65 -31.57 -6.88
C MET A 189 -10.00 -32.99 -6.41
N SER A 190 -9.18 -33.55 -5.52
CA SER A 190 -9.54 -34.76 -4.78
C SER A 190 -10.76 -34.47 -3.90
N PRO A 191 -11.76 -35.37 -3.83
CA PRO A 191 -12.94 -35.17 -2.97
C PRO A 191 -12.60 -35.26 -1.47
N VAL A 192 -11.39 -35.73 -1.14
CA VAL A 192 -10.88 -35.86 0.22
C VAL A 192 -9.59 -35.07 0.40
N THR A 193 -9.46 -34.42 1.56
CA THR A 193 -8.25 -33.72 1.99
C THR A 193 -7.05 -34.68 1.98
N GLY A 194 -5.93 -34.28 1.37
CA GLY A 194 -4.71 -35.09 1.27
C GLY A 194 -4.71 -36.16 0.18
N GLY A 195 -5.83 -36.35 -0.54
CA GLY A 195 -5.89 -37.25 -1.70
C GLY A 195 -5.22 -36.66 -2.95
N ARG A 196 -4.94 -37.52 -3.94
CA ARG A 196 -4.40 -37.10 -5.24
C ARG A 196 -5.56 -36.96 -6.26
N PRO A 197 -5.50 -35.97 -7.18
CA PRO A 197 -6.51 -35.79 -8.23
C PRO A 197 -6.76 -37.03 -9.08
#